data_AF-A0A2U2PC15-F1
#
_entry.id   AF-A0A2U2PC15-F1
#
_cell.length_a   1.000
_cell.length_b   1.000
_cell.length_c   1.000
_cell.angle_alpha   90.00
_cell.angle_beta   90.00
_cell.angle_gamma   90.00
#
_symmetry.space_group_name_H-M   'P 1'
#
loop_
_entity.id
_entity.type
_entity.pdbx_description
1 polymer ?
#
loop_
_entity_poly.entity_id
_entity_poly.type
_entity_poly.pdbx_seq_one_letter_code
_entity_poly.pdbx_strand_id
1 'polypeptide(L)'
;MQKMKIAIVYWSKNGTTEKAANIIGEKLSENEVDLFDLQIDPDPNVSGHDMVIIGGPIYFGMMQNPVKMFCKHNEKLLLEKEIGLFICSISREQDEAQFENAFSVKIRNHSRANACLGGELIFEKLNFFEKLMVWKVAESHLEFHIDQLETDTFVEKLYAVIANYCTA
;
A
#
# COMPACT_ATOMS: atom_id res chain seq x y z
N MET A 1 -17.70 19.22 10.40
CA MET A 1 -16.30 18.80 10.66
C MET A 1 -15.57 18.87 9.32
N GLN A 2 -14.34 19.37 9.32
CA GLN A 2 -13.52 19.41 8.10
C GLN A 2 -13.13 17.98 7.72
N LYS A 3 -13.37 17.59 6.47
CA LYS A 3 -12.96 16.28 5.96
C LYS A 3 -11.52 16.37 5.45
N MET A 4 -10.71 15.35 5.71
CA MET A 4 -9.38 15.26 5.15
C MET A 4 -9.47 14.80 3.69
N LYS A 5 -8.62 15.34 2.82
CA LYS A 5 -8.46 14.83 1.45
C LYS A 5 -7.35 13.79 1.41
N ILE A 6 -7.66 12.59 0.97
CA ILE A 6 -6.78 11.42 1.03
C ILE A 6 -6.58 10.87 -0.39
N ALA A 7 -5.33 10.79 -0.84
CA ALA A 7 -4.96 10.07 -2.05
C ALA A 7 -4.47 8.67 -1.69
N ILE A 8 -5.09 7.63 -2.23
CA ILE A 8 -4.58 6.26 -2.16
C ILE A 8 -3.92 5.93 -3.49
N VAL A 9 -2.60 5.94 -3.52
CA VAL A 9 -1.78 5.67 -4.71
C VAL A 9 -1.25 4.24 -4.64
N TYR A 10 -1.55 3.44 -5.65
CA TYR A 10 -1.13 2.05 -5.68
C TYR A 10 -0.75 1.57 -7.07
N TRP A 11 -0.11 0.40 -7.15
CA TRP A 11 0.09 -0.33 -8.40
C TRP A 11 -0.36 -1.77 -8.19
N SER A 12 -1.09 -2.40 -9.12
CA SER A 12 -1.54 -3.78 -8.93
C SER A 12 -1.52 -4.67 -10.17
N LYS A 13 -0.62 -5.65 -10.24
CA LYS A 13 -0.58 -6.58 -11.37
C LYS A 13 -1.83 -7.46 -11.51
N ASN A 14 -2.22 -8.13 -10.42
CA ASN A 14 -3.26 -9.17 -10.43
C ASN A 14 -4.56 -8.75 -9.69
N GLY A 15 -4.60 -7.53 -9.16
CA GLY A 15 -5.78 -6.96 -8.48
C GLY A 15 -5.78 -7.08 -6.95
N THR A 16 -4.81 -7.77 -6.34
CA THR A 16 -4.73 -7.89 -4.86
C THR A 16 -4.51 -6.55 -4.18
N THR A 17 -3.53 -5.77 -4.66
CA THR A 17 -3.25 -4.44 -4.12
C THR A 17 -4.38 -3.46 -4.41
N GLU A 18 -5.01 -3.56 -5.57
CA GLU A 18 -6.23 -2.80 -5.89
C GLU A 18 -7.34 -3.10 -4.89
N LYS A 19 -7.61 -4.38 -4.60
CA LYS A 19 -8.57 -4.80 -3.57
C LYS A 19 -8.22 -4.22 -2.20
N ALA A 20 -6.95 -4.28 -1.80
CA ALA A 20 -6.50 -3.67 -0.54
C ALA A 20 -6.72 -2.16 -0.50
N ALA A 21 -6.37 -1.45 -1.58
CA ALA A 21 -6.59 0.00 -1.71
C ALA A 21 -8.08 0.37 -1.61
N ASN A 22 -8.95 -0.42 -2.26
CA ASN A 22 -10.40 -0.23 -2.16
C ASN A 22 -10.92 -0.47 -0.74
N ILE A 23 -10.49 -1.54 -0.05
CA ILE A 23 -10.90 -1.80 1.34
C ILE A 23 -10.48 -0.65 2.26
N ILE A 24 -9.25 -0.14 2.11
CA ILE A 24 -8.77 1.02 2.87
C ILE A 24 -9.65 2.25 2.56
N GLY A 25 -9.93 2.51 1.28
CA GLY A 25 -10.75 3.64 0.86
C GLY A 25 -12.18 3.58 1.40
N GLU A 26 -12.81 2.41 1.35
CA GLU A 26 -14.15 2.16 1.92
C GLU A 26 -14.16 2.42 3.43
N LYS A 27 -13.15 1.94 4.15
CA LYS A 27 -13.03 2.16 5.60
C LYS A 27 -12.75 3.61 5.97
N LEU A 28 -12.21 4.42 5.06
CA LEU A 28 -11.94 5.86 5.23
C LEU A 28 -13.02 6.76 4.62
N SER A 29 -14.15 6.20 4.17
CA SER A 29 -15.20 6.88 3.40
C SER A 29 -15.91 8.05 4.10
N GLU A 30 -15.68 8.26 5.39
CA GLU A 30 -16.11 9.49 6.08
C GLU A 30 -15.37 10.74 5.57
N ASN A 31 -14.20 10.55 4.94
CA ASN A 31 -13.33 11.58 4.35
C ASN A 31 -13.51 11.72 2.83
N GLU A 32 -12.76 12.63 2.20
CA GLU A 32 -12.66 12.71 0.74
C GLU A 32 -11.52 11.81 0.28
N VAL A 33 -11.82 10.71 -0.42
CA VAL A 33 -10.83 9.69 -0.80
C VAL A 33 -10.79 9.52 -2.31
N ASP A 34 -9.61 9.72 -2.90
CA ASP A 34 -9.33 9.47 -4.31
C ASP A 34 -8.37 8.27 -4.45
N LEU A 35 -8.65 7.38 -5.41
CA LEU A 35 -7.80 6.23 -5.72
C LEU A 35 -7.05 6.45 -7.04
N PHE A 36 -5.74 6.23 -7.02
CA PHE A 36 -4.87 6.35 -8.19
C PHE A 36 -4.13 5.04 -8.45
N ASP A 37 -4.43 4.39 -9.58
CA ASP A 37 -3.65 3.25 -10.08
C ASP A 37 -2.50 3.73 -10.96
N LEU A 38 -1.26 3.48 -10.52
CA LEU A 38 -0.02 3.80 -11.22
C LEU A 38 0.17 3.00 -12.52
N GLN A 39 -0.66 2.00 -12.81
CA GLN A 39 -0.73 1.39 -14.14
C GLN A 39 -1.46 2.27 -15.15
N ILE A 40 -2.44 3.06 -14.68
CA ILE A 40 -3.29 3.91 -15.51
C ILE A 40 -2.67 5.30 -15.61
N ASP A 41 -2.29 5.87 -14.47
CA ASP A 41 -1.62 7.18 -14.37
C ASP A 41 -0.32 7.03 -13.56
N PRO A 42 0.86 6.96 -14.22
CA PRO A 42 2.13 6.72 -13.55
C PRO A 42 2.64 7.84 -12.62
N ASP A 43 2.08 9.05 -12.70
CA ASP A 43 2.50 10.19 -11.89
C ASP A 43 1.32 11.11 -11.54
N PRO A 44 0.34 10.59 -10.76
CA PRO A 44 -0.88 11.31 -10.46
C PRO A 44 -0.58 12.54 -9.60
N ASN A 45 -1.27 13.65 -9.88
CA ASN A 45 -1.11 14.86 -9.06
C ASN A 45 -1.81 14.71 -7.71
N VAL A 46 -1.04 14.50 -6.65
CA VAL A 46 -1.54 14.39 -5.27
C VAL A 46 -1.44 15.69 -4.46
N SER A 47 -1.03 16.82 -5.06
CA SER A 47 -0.73 18.05 -4.33
C SER A 47 -1.90 18.62 -3.52
N GLY A 48 -3.13 18.38 -3.98
CA GLY A 48 -4.38 18.82 -3.35
C GLY A 48 -4.86 17.97 -2.17
N HIS A 49 -4.15 16.89 -1.83
CA HIS A 49 -4.49 16.00 -0.73
C HIS A 49 -3.69 16.37 0.52
N ASP A 50 -4.28 16.14 1.68
CA ASP A 50 -3.64 16.33 2.99
C ASP A 50 -2.82 15.09 3.38
N MET A 51 -3.33 13.89 3.03
CA MET A 51 -2.68 12.60 3.26
C MET A 51 -2.48 11.84 1.96
N VAL A 52 -1.34 11.18 1.84
CA VAL A 52 -1.04 10.26 0.73
C VAL A 52 -0.73 8.87 1.28
N ILE A 53 -1.58 7.90 0.95
CA ILE A 53 -1.40 6.49 1.28
C ILE A 53 -0.80 5.80 0.05
N ILE A 54 0.36 5.15 0.21
CA ILE A 54 1.10 4.57 -0.91
C ILE A 54 1.27 3.07 -0.69
N GLY A 55 0.93 2.25 -1.68
CA GLY A 55 1.19 0.83 -1.57
C GLY A 55 1.37 0.06 -2.87
N GLY A 56 1.84 -1.17 -2.73
CA GLY A 56 2.20 -2.00 -3.87
C GLY A 56 2.51 -3.44 -3.49
N PRO A 57 2.52 -4.35 -4.48
CA PRO A 57 2.89 -5.73 -4.27
C PRO A 57 4.40 -5.88 -4.16
N ILE A 58 4.81 -6.80 -3.30
CA ILE A 58 6.18 -7.31 -3.23
C ILE A 58 6.26 -8.57 -4.07
N TYR A 59 7.04 -8.52 -5.15
CA TYR A 59 7.40 -9.70 -5.93
C TYR A 59 8.89 -9.94 -5.78
N PHE A 60 9.25 -11.17 -5.43
CA PHE A 60 10.65 -11.57 -5.21
C PHE A 60 11.41 -10.63 -4.25
N GLY A 61 10.73 -10.21 -3.16
CA GLY A 61 11.30 -9.30 -2.16
C GLY A 61 11.40 -7.84 -2.60
N MET A 62 10.90 -7.48 -3.79
CA MET A 62 11.02 -6.13 -4.33
C MET A 62 9.66 -5.47 -4.63
N MET A 63 9.54 -4.23 -4.18
CA MET A 63 8.51 -3.29 -4.64
C MET A 63 8.70 -2.98 -6.13
N GLN A 64 7.58 -2.85 -6.83
CA GLN A 64 7.55 -2.61 -8.27
C GLN A 64 7.95 -1.17 -8.63
N ASN A 65 8.56 -1.03 -9.82
CA ASN A 65 9.16 0.23 -10.25
C ASN A 65 8.19 1.43 -10.27
N PRO A 66 6.91 1.31 -10.69
CA PRO A 66 6.00 2.45 -10.71
C PRO A 66 5.84 3.10 -9.32
N VAL A 67 5.68 2.31 -8.26
CA VAL A 67 5.58 2.81 -6.88
C VAL A 67 6.88 3.51 -6.45
N LYS A 68 8.04 2.89 -6.75
CA LYS A 68 9.36 3.48 -6.44
C LYS A 68 9.57 4.82 -7.15
N MET A 69 9.20 4.90 -8.42
CA MET A 69 9.35 6.10 -9.23
C MET A 69 8.42 7.21 -8.76
N PHE A 70 7.16 6.89 -8.44
CA PHE A 70 6.23 7.83 -7.85
C PHE A 70 6.78 8.45 -6.55
N CYS A 71 7.24 7.61 -5.61
CA CYS A 71 7.86 8.09 -4.37
C CYS A 71 9.08 8.96 -4.60
N LYS A 72 9.93 8.60 -5.57
CA LYS A 72 11.16 9.34 -5.88
C LYS A 72 10.86 10.69 -6.53
N HIS A 73 9.94 10.74 -7.49
CA HIS A 73 9.57 11.99 -8.18
C HIS A 73 8.88 12.97 -7.24
N ASN A 74 8.04 12.45 -6.35
CA ASN A 74 7.24 13.26 -5.44
C ASN A 74 7.85 13.39 -4.03
N GLU A 75 9.10 12.97 -3.78
CA GLU A 75 9.69 12.90 -2.43
C GLU A 75 9.52 14.21 -1.64
N LYS A 76 9.79 15.36 -2.26
CA LYS A 76 9.65 16.67 -1.59
C LYS A 76 8.20 16.94 -1.18
N LEU A 77 7.26 16.73 -2.10
CA LEU A 77 5.84 16.91 -1.85
C LEU A 77 5.35 15.96 -0.77
N LEU A 78 5.71 14.68 -0.85
CA LEU A 78 5.30 13.66 0.12
C LEU A 78 5.76 14.00 1.54
N LEU A 79 6.98 14.53 1.70
CA LEU A 79 7.51 14.95 3.00
C LEU A 79 6.79 16.19 3.60
N GLU A 80 5.93 16.86 2.84
CA GLU A 80 5.06 17.95 3.32
C GLU A 80 3.63 17.46 3.67
N LYS A 81 3.31 16.19 3.41
CA LYS A 81 2.00 15.58 3.64
C LYS A 81 2.04 14.56 4.78
N GLU A 82 0.89 14.17 5.31
CA GLU A 82 0.83 12.96 6.11
C GLU A 82 0.94 11.74 5.18
N ILE A 83 1.74 10.74 5.58
CA ILE A 83 1.96 9.54 4.75
C ILE A 83 1.49 8.29 5.49
N GLY A 84 0.79 7.41 4.77
CA GLY A 84 0.61 6.00 5.13
C GLY A 84 1.27 5.10 4.10
N LEU A 85 1.88 4.00 4.51
CA LEU A 85 2.53 3.05 3.61
C LEU A 85 1.99 1.65 3.83
N PHE A 86 1.72 0.92 2.75
CA PHE A 86 1.37 -0.49 2.86
C PHE A 86 2.06 -1.32 1.78
N ILE A 87 2.28 -2.60 2.08
CA ILE A 87 2.76 -3.58 1.10
C ILE A 87 1.81 -4.77 1.05
N CYS A 88 1.67 -5.38 -0.13
CA CYS A 88 1.01 -6.67 -0.28
C CYS A 88 2.05 -7.74 -0.57
N SER A 89 2.22 -8.70 0.33
CA SER A 89 3.21 -9.77 0.21
C SER A 89 2.62 -11.10 0.64
N ILE A 90 2.98 -12.16 -0.08
CA ILE A 90 2.57 -13.53 0.22
C ILE A 90 3.45 -14.13 1.34
N SER A 91 4.63 -13.57 1.60
CA SER A 91 5.61 -14.10 2.54
C SER A 91 5.72 -13.23 3.77
N ARG A 92 5.29 -13.74 4.93
CA ARG A 92 5.33 -13.05 6.23
C ARG A 92 6.69 -13.05 6.92
N GLU A 93 7.54 -14.02 6.62
CA GLU A 93 8.82 -14.22 7.33
C GLU A 93 9.82 -13.06 7.16
N GLN A 94 9.56 -12.14 6.23
CA GLN A 94 10.48 -11.06 5.85
C GLN A 94 9.77 -9.71 5.73
N ASP A 95 8.61 -9.53 6.38
CA ASP A 95 7.79 -8.33 6.23
C ASP A 95 8.58 -7.04 6.49
N GLU A 96 9.37 -7.00 7.57
CA GLU A 96 10.20 -5.83 7.92
C GLU A 96 11.22 -5.51 6.81
N ALA A 97 12.05 -6.48 6.43
CA ALA A 97 13.07 -6.31 5.40
C ALA A 97 12.46 -5.95 4.02
N GLN A 98 11.31 -6.51 3.67
CA GLN A 98 10.60 -6.16 2.44
C GLN A 98 10.12 -4.71 2.47
N PHE A 99 9.61 -4.26 3.61
CA PHE A 99 9.18 -2.87 3.81
C PHE A 99 10.36 -1.90 3.73
N GLU A 100 11.49 -2.25 4.36
CA GLU A 100 12.71 -1.44 4.34
C GLU A 100 13.27 -1.27 2.92
N ASN A 101 13.20 -2.32 2.10
CA ASN A 101 13.63 -2.31 0.72
C ASN A 101 12.62 -1.65 -0.24
N ALA A 102 11.34 -1.59 0.16
CA ALA A 102 10.28 -1.00 -0.66
C ALA A 102 10.32 0.53 -0.67
N PHE A 103 10.65 1.15 0.47
CA PHE A 103 10.56 2.59 0.66
C PHE A 103 11.86 3.18 1.23
N SER A 104 12.21 4.39 0.80
CA SER A 104 13.41 5.08 1.31
C SER A 104 13.29 5.37 2.80
N VAL A 105 14.43 5.42 3.51
CA VAL A 105 14.47 5.73 4.96
C VAL A 105 13.74 7.03 5.28
N LYS A 106 13.86 8.06 4.42
CA LYS A 106 13.17 9.35 4.61
C LYS A 106 11.65 9.18 4.61
N ILE A 107 11.11 8.49 3.61
CA ILE A 107 9.67 8.24 3.49
C ILE A 107 9.17 7.36 4.63
N ARG A 108 9.93 6.32 5.01
CA ARG A 108 9.58 5.46 6.15
C ARG A 108 9.54 6.20 7.48
N ASN A 109 10.54 7.05 7.75
CA ASN A 109 10.62 7.83 8.99
C ASN A 109 9.53 8.91 9.06
N HIS A 110 9.05 9.39 7.91
CA HIS A 110 7.99 10.38 7.83
C HIS A 110 6.59 9.77 7.93
N SER A 111 6.42 8.54 7.45
CA SER A 111 5.15 7.80 7.51
C SER A 111 4.59 7.67 8.92
N ARG A 112 3.27 7.81 9.05
CA ARG A 112 2.52 7.68 10.32
C ARG A 112 1.94 6.30 10.55
N ALA A 113 1.70 5.56 9.48
CA ALA A 113 1.15 4.23 9.53
C ALA A 113 1.85 3.36 8.49
N ASN A 114 2.25 2.16 8.90
CA ASN A 114 2.93 1.18 8.04
C ASN A 114 2.26 -0.19 8.25
N ALA A 115 2.02 -0.94 7.18
CA ALA A 115 1.42 -2.29 7.29
C ALA A 115 1.83 -3.25 6.17
N CYS A 116 1.98 -4.53 6.50
CA CYS A 116 2.01 -5.62 5.54
C CYS A 116 0.64 -6.30 5.53
N LEU A 117 -0.11 -6.14 4.45
CA LEU A 117 -1.53 -6.55 4.39
C LEU A 117 -1.71 -7.99 3.92
N GLY A 118 -0.65 -8.79 3.86
CA GLY A 118 -0.68 -10.11 3.23
C GLY A 118 -0.83 -10.02 1.71
N GLY A 119 -1.18 -11.14 1.07
CA GLY A 119 -1.23 -11.22 -0.38
C GLY A 119 -2.02 -12.43 -0.86
N GLU A 120 -2.75 -12.24 -1.95
CA GLU A 120 -3.55 -13.29 -2.58
C GLU A 120 -2.80 -13.90 -3.75
N LEU A 121 -2.93 -15.22 -3.90
CA LEU A 121 -2.40 -15.96 -5.02
C LEU A 121 -3.54 -16.37 -5.95
N ILE A 122 -3.78 -15.53 -6.95
CA ILE A 122 -4.84 -15.75 -7.92
C ILE A 122 -4.28 -16.63 -9.05
N PHE A 123 -4.32 -17.95 -8.86
CA PHE A 123 -3.75 -18.96 -9.79
C PHE A 123 -4.12 -18.74 -11.26
N GLU A 124 -5.35 -18.30 -11.52
CA GLU A 124 -5.88 -18.04 -12.86
C GLU A 124 -5.19 -16.86 -13.56
N LYS A 125 -4.71 -15.88 -12.80
CA LYS A 125 -4.00 -14.69 -13.29
C LYS A 125 -2.48 -14.86 -13.32
N LEU A 126 -1.95 -16.01 -12.86
CA LEU A 126 -0.51 -16.27 -12.87
C LEU A 126 0.00 -16.61 -14.27
N ASN A 127 1.15 -16.03 -14.62
CA ASN A 127 1.92 -16.46 -15.78
C ASN A 127 2.70 -17.77 -15.51
N PHE A 128 3.30 -18.34 -16.56
CA PHE A 128 4.02 -19.62 -16.45
C PHE A 128 5.16 -19.59 -15.41
N PHE A 129 5.90 -18.48 -15.31
CA PHE A 129 6.98 -18.34 -14.34
C PHE A 129 6.46 -18.24 -12.90
N GLU A 130 5.37 -17.50 -12.68
CA GLU A 130 4.73 -17.39 -11.37
C GLU A 130 4.17 -18.75 -10.91
N LYS A 131 3.55 -19.52 -11.80
CA LYS A 131 3.05 -20.88 -11.50
C LYS A 131 4.18 -21.81 -11.04
N LEU A 132 5.33 -21.76 -11.70
CA LEU A 132 6.49 -22.59 -11.33
C LEU A 132 7.05 -22.24 -9.95
N MET A 133 6.99 -20.95 -9.57
CA MET A 133 7.45 -20.49 -8.26
C MET A 133 6.51 -20.92 -7.15
N VAL A 134 5.20 -20.76 -7.33
CA VAL A 134 4.20 -21.21 -6.34
C VAL A 134 4.34 -22.71 -6.07
N TRP A 135 4.57 -23.51 -7.11
CA TRP A 135 4.75 -24.94 -6.96
C TRP A 135 5.93 -25.31 -6.05
N LYS A 136 6.99 -24.49 -6.00
CA LYS A 136 8.13 -24.68 -5.10
C LYS A 136 7.87 -24.26 -3.65
N VAL A 137 6.85 -23.44 -3.41
CA VAL A 137 6.52 -22.87 -2.09
C VAL A 137 5.27 -23.52 -1.49
N ALA A 138 4.48 -24.27 -2.28
CA ALA A 138 3.23 -24.92 -1.88
C ALA A 138 3.37 -26.02 -0.80
N GLU A 139 4.58 -26.31 -0.31
CA GLU A 139 4.78 -27.19 0.87
C GLU A 139 4.52 -26.47 2.20
N SER A 140 4.43 -25.13 2.22
CA SER A 140 4.04 -24.37 3.41
C SER A 140 2.55 -23.99 3.37
N HIS A 141 1.87 -24.12 4.51
CA HIS A 141 0.46 -23.72 4.72
C HIS A 141 0.30 -22.19 4.62
N LEU A 142 0.47 -21.63 3.42
CA LEU A 142 0.31 -20.21 3.16
C LEU A 142 -1.17 -19.88 2.95
N GLU A 143 -1.72 -19.06 3.83
CA GLU A 143 -3.01 -18.42 3.59
C GLU A 143 -2.80 -17.22 2.65
N PHE A 144 -3.50 -17.25 1.51
CA PHE A 144 -3.35 -16.26 0.46
C PHE A 144 -4.51 -15.27 0.47
N HIS A 145 -4.63 -14.49 1.54
CA HIS A 145 -5.68 -13.50 1.72
C HIS A 145 -5.12 -12.14 2.15
N ILE A 146 -5.86 -11.08 1.83
CA ILE A 146 -5.65 -9.79 2.49
C ILE A 146 -6.00 -9.96 3.97
N ASP A 147 -5.05 -9.65 4.83
CA ASP A 147 -5.20 -9.76 6.27
C ASP A 147 -6.07 -8.64 6.81
N GLN A 148 -7.26 -9.02 7.27
CA GLN A 148 -8.24 -8.07 7.80
C GLN A 148 -7.75 -7.43 9.10
N LEU A 149 -7.07 -8.18 9.98
CA LEU A 149 -6.59 -7.65 11.25
C LEU A 149 -5.50 -6.59 11.03
N GLU A 150 -4.55 -6.88 10.13
CA GLU A 150 -3.51 -5.90 9.75
C GLU A 150 -4.10 -4.69 9.03
N THR A 151 -5.12 -4.91 8.18
CA THR A 151 -5.82 -3.82 7.49
C THR A 151 -6.57 -2.92 8.48
N ASP A 152 -7.26 -3.50 9.46
CA ASP A 152 -7.98 -2.77 10.51
C ASP A 152 -7.01 -1.98 11.38
N THR A 153 -5.93 -2.63 11.83
CA THR A 153 -4.87 -1.99 12.62
C THR A 153 -4.22 -0.82 11.85
N PHE A 154 -4.04 -0.97 10.54
CA PHE A 154 -3.51 0.09 9.69
C PHE A 154 -4.48 1.27 9.61
N VAL A 155 -5.76 1.01 9.37
CA VAL A 155 -6.81 2.03 9.30
C VAL A 155 -7.00 2.75 10.63
N GLU A 156 -6.94 2.06 11.76
CA GLU A 156 -7.00 2.68 13.09
C GLU A 156 -5.85 3.70 13.30
N LYS A 157 -4.63 3.36 12.88
CA LYS A 157 -3.49 4.28 12.92
C LYS A 157 -3.71 5.51 12.04
N LEU A 158 -4.31 5.34 10.86
CA LEU A 158 -4.67 6.46 9.98
C LEU A 158 -5.75 7.35 10.60
N TYR A 159 -6.77 6.75 11.24
CA TYR A 159 -7.79 7.51 11.96
C TYR A 159 -7.22 8.30 13.13
N ALA A 160 -6.21 7.79 13.83
CA ALA A 160 -5.53 8.57 14.87
C ALA A 160 -4.88 9.85 14.30
N VAL A 161 -4.34 9.80 13.08
CA VAL A 161 -3.80 10.98 12.38
C VAL A 161 -4.93 11.94 11.97
N ILE A 162 -6.01 11.40 11.39
CA ILE A 162 -7.17 12.18 10.94
C ILE A 162 -7.85 12.89 12.13
N ALA A 163 -7.96 12.22 13.28
CA ALA A 163 -8.54 12.79 14.49
C ALA A 163 -7.76 14.04 14.95
N ASN A 164 -6.42 13.98 14.92
CA ASN A 164 -5.57 15.11 15.27
C ASN A 164 -5.73 16.29 14.28
N TYR A 165 -5.93 15.99 12.99
CA TYR A 165 -6.21 16.99 11.96
C TYR A 165 -7.54 17.71 12.19
N CYS A 166 -8.60 16.98 12.54
CA CYS A 166 -9.92 17.57 12.81
C CYS A 166 -9.99 18.45 14.07
N THR A 167 -9.01 18.31 14.97
CA THR A 167 -8.92 19.08 16.22
C THR A 167 -7.98 20.28 16.16
N ALA A 168 -7.15 20.38 15.12
CA ALA A 168 -6.20 21.47 14.89
C ALA A 168 -6.85 22.62 14.12
#